data_AF-A0A353TAG3-F1
#
_entry.id   AF-A0A353TAG3-F1
#
_cell.length_a   1.000
_cell.length_b   1.000
_cell.length_c   1.000
_cell.angle_alpha   90.00
_cell.angle_beta   90.00
_cell.angle_gamma   90.00
#
_symmetry.space_group_name_H-M   'P 1'
#
loop_
_entity.id
_entity.type
_entity.pdbx_description
1 polymer ?
#
loop_
_entity_poly.entity_id
_entity_poly.type
_entity_poly.pdbx_seq_one_letter_code
_entity_poly.pdbx_strand_id
1 'polypeptide(L)'
;MENYSEKIKASEPTRQRRGLYVKRAALFVLTFIIFLIGLWIIDLFKTPADFRIVRPVEGEQVSLYLSNYIMPRLHNESQYGKPFDLELSQAGINEILARHIDPNALAKAGLSDLSAHFKKDQIVIIARTNYSGFNLIASMAIEPEIDKDGKLLLDADKFQVGRSSLPFAAEMIKKKIIAALGENFKMGKTDEFINAVLHTGKIDPVFKINSSKLRIEKITVQNEELIIHFLPEHNG
;
A
#
# COMPACT_ATOMS: atom_id res chain seq x y z
N MET A 1 75.04 44.98 10.99
CA MET A 1 73.63 45.03 11.41
C MET A 1 72.88 45.90 10.41
N GLU A 2 72.26 45.31 9.39
CA GLU A 2 71.35 46.07 8.52
C GLU A 2 70.36 45.12 7.81
N ASN A 3 69.09 45.28 8.20
CA ASN A 3 67.85 45.04 7.47
C ASN A 3 67.57 43.70 6.75
N TYR A 4 67.17 42.70 7.54
CA TYR A 4 66.33 41.56 7.11
C TYR A 4 64.82 41.89 7.21
N SER A 5 64.36 43.01 6.64
CA SER A 5 62.93 43.39 6.70
C SER A 5 62.30 43.67 5.32
N GLU A 6 62.75 42.97 4.28
CA GLU A 6 62.13 43.10 2.97
C GLU A 6 60.90 42.20 2.84
N LYS A 7 59.78 42.75 3.32
CA LYS A 7 58.42 42.64 2.77
C LYS A 7 58.10 41.31 2.09
N ILE A 8 57.67 40.33 2.91
CA ILE A 8 56.66 39.38 2.46
C ILE A 8 55.36 40.18 2.27
N LYS A 9 55.18 40.78 1.08
CA LYS A 9 53.86 41.22 0.60
C LYS A 9 53.03 39.95 0.44
N ALA A 10 52.36 39.55 1.51
CA ALA A 10 51.28 38.57 1.43
C ALA A 10 50.28 39.10 0.42
N SER A 11 50.28 38.51 -0.79
CA SER A 11 49.32 38.81 -1.83
C SER A 11 47.95 38.45 -1.27
N GLU A 12 47.18 39.44 -0.81
CA GLU A 12 45.79 39.22 -0.44
C GLU A 12 45.10 38.55 -1.63
N PRO A 13 44.53 37.35 -1.47
CA PRO A 13 43.84 36.68 -2.56
C PRO A 13 42.69 37.57 -2.99
N THR A 14 42.85 38.20 -4.16
CA THR A 14 41.93 39.16 -4.76
C THR A 14 40.50 38.64 -4.67
N ARG A 15 39.66 39.37 -3.92
CA ARG A 15 38.22 39.11 -3.71
C ARG A 15 37.47 38.74 -5.00
N GLN A 16 37.93 39.22 -6.15
CA GLN A 16 37.40 38.91 -7.49
C GLN A 16 37.46 37.43 -7.87
N ARG A 17 38.51 36.68 -7.50
CA ARG A 17 38.63 35.26 -7.89
C ARG A 17 37.64 34.38 -7.12
N ARG A 18 37.33 34.72 -5.86
CA ARG A 18 36.37 33.97 -5.04
C ARG A 18 34.95 33.98 -5.63
N GLY A 19 34.53 35.08 -6.27
CA GLY A 19 33.21 35.16 -6.89
C GLY A 19 33.02 34.22 -8.09
N LEU A 20 34.08 33.97 -8.87
CA LEU A 20 34.01 33.07 -10.03
C LEU A 20 33.93 31.60 -9.61
N TYR A 21 34.67 31.20 -8.56
CA TYR A 21 34.59 29.85 -8.01
C TYR A 21 33.23 29.55 -7.39
N VAL A 22 32.64 30.50 -6.64
CA VAL A 22 31.30 30.33 -6.05
C VAL A 22 30.22 30.19 -7.15
N LYS A 23 30.30 30.98 -8.23
CA LYS A 23 29.35 30.85 -9.36
C LYS A 23 29.46 29.51 -10.07
N ARG A 24 30.69 29.01 -10.31
CA ARG A 24 30.90 27.68 -10.92
C ARG A 24 30.45 26.55 -10.01
N ALA A 25 30.71 26.65 -8.71
CA ALA A 25 30.21 25.70 -7.72
C ALA A 25 28.68 25.70 -7.66
N ALA A 26 28.03 26.86 -7.66
CA ALA A 26 26.58 26.98 -7.67
C ALA A 26 25.96 26.35 -8.95
N LEU A 27 26.56 26.60 -10.12
CA LEU A 27 26.11 26.00 -11.38
C LEU A 27 26.26 24.46 -11.35
N PHE A 28 27.37 23.96 -10.82
CA PHE A 28 27.60 22.52 -10.68
C PHE A 28 26.60 21.88 -9.71
N VAL A 29 26.35 22.51 -8.56
CA VAL A 29 25.35 22.06 -7.59
C VAL A 29 23.95 22.04 -8.21
N LEU A 30 23.57 23.11 -8.93
CA LEU A 30 22.28 23.17 -9.62
C LEU A 30 22.15 22.05 -10.66
N THR A 31 23.18 21.82 -11.46
CA THR A 31 23.21 20.76 -12.48
C THR A 31 23.09 19.38 -11.84
N PHE A 32 23.81 19.16 -10.73
CA PHE A 32 23.75 17.91 -9.97
C PHE A 32 22.37 17.67 -9.35
N ILE A 33 21.72 18.71 -8.81
CA ILE A 33 20.35 18.62 -8.31
C ILE A 33 19.37 18.25 -9.44
N ILE A 34 19.47 18.90 -10.60
CA ILE A 34 18.64 18.58 -11.77
C ILE A 34 18.84 17.12 -12.19
N PHE A 35 20.09 16.64 -12.20
CA PHE A 35 20.42 15.25 -12.51
C PHE A 35 19.79 14.26 -11.51
N LEU A 36 19.88 14.54 -10.20
CA LEU A 36 19.24 13.71 -9.17
C LEU A 36 17.71 13.70 -9.30
N ILE A 37 17.09 14.84 -9.58
CA ILE A 37 15.66 14.94 -9.85
C ILE A 37 15.30 14.10 -11.08
N GLY A 38 16.10 14.16 -12.14
CA GLY A 38 15.90 13.34 -13.34
C GLY A 38 15.93 11.84 -13.06
N LEU A 39 16.91 11.37 -12.28
CA LEU A 39 16.98 9.96 -11.86
C LEU A 39 15.77 9.54 -11.02
N TRP A 40 15.35 10.39 -10.08
CA TRP A 40 14.18 10.14 -9.23
C TRP A 40 12.88 10.06 -10.05
N ILE A 41 12.71 10.94 -11.04
CA ILE A 41 11.56 10.89 -11.98
C ILE A 41 11.57 9.58 -12.77
N ILE A 42 12.73 9.09 -13.24
CA ILE A 42 12.81 7.82 -13.97
C ILE A 42 12.35 6.65 -13.09
N ASP A 43 12.73 6.62 -11.82
CA ASP A 43 12.33 5.55 -10.89
C ASP A 43 10.83 5.57 -10.55
N LEU A 44 10.18 6.73 -10.65
CA LEU A 44 8.73 6.90 -10.50
C LEU A 44 7.92 6.13 -11.55
N PHE A 45 8.44 6.04 -12.77
CA PHE A 45 7.77 5.37 -13.90
C PHE A 45 8.14 3.90 -14.07
N LYS A 46 9.12 3.40 -13.30
CA LYS A 46 9.49 1.99 -13.35
C LYS A 46 8.43 1.14 -12.67
N THR A 47 7.96 0.14 -13.42
CA THR A 47 7.10 -0.92 -12.88
C THR A 47 7.90 -1.77 -11.87
N PRO A 48 7.36 -2.04 -10.67
CA PRO A 48 7.90 -3.05 -9.76
C PRO A 48 7.93 -4.43 -10.45
N ALA A 49 8.95 -5.24 -10.17
CA ALA A 49 9.12 -6.55 -10.81
C ALA A 49 7.97 -7.54 -10.50
N ASP A 50 7.33 -7.37 -9.34
CA ASP A 50 6.25 -8.24 -8.86
C ASP A 50 4.86 -7.78 -9.32
N PHE A 51 4.79 -6.78 -10.20
CA PHE A 51 3.52 -6.21 -10.64
C PHE A 51 2.79 -7.18 -11.58
N ARG A 52 1.71 -7.79 -11.07
CA ARG A 52 0.75 -8.54 -11.88
C ARG A 52 -0.60 -7.87 -11.78
N ILE A 53 -1.06 -7.38 -12.93
CA ILE A 53 -2.36 -6.71 -13.03
C ILE A 53 -3.46 -7.76 -13.03
N VAL A 54 -4.48 -7.49 -12.24
CA VAL A 54 -5.79 -8.14 -12.35
C VAL A 54 -6.72 -7.16 -13.03
N ARG A 55 -7.29 -7.56 -14.16
CA ARG A 55 -8.27 -6.74 -14.88
C ARG A 55 -9.66 -7.08 -14.37
N PRO A 56 -10.52 -6.08 -14.14
CA PRO A 56 -11.93 -6.34 -13.91
C PRO A 56 -12.51 -7.17 -15.07
N VAL A 57 -13.32 -8.16 -14.74
CA VAL A 57 -14.02 -8.99 -15.72
C VAL A 57 -15.42 -8.40 -15.89
N GLU A 58 -15.82 -8.13 -17.13
CA GLU A 58 -17.17 -7.66 -17.43
C GLU A 58 -18.18 -8.80 -17.25
N GLY A 59 -19.22 -8.56 -16.43
CA GLY A 59 -20.34 -9.47 -16.22
C GLY A 59 -20.68 -9.70 -14.75
N GLU A 60 -21.94 -10.03 -14.47
CA GLU A 60 -22.46 -10.25 -13.11
C GLU A 60 -22.14 -11.65 -12.54
N GLN A 61 -21.07 -12.28 -13.00
CA GLN A 61 -20.71 -13.61 -12.53
C GLN A 61 -20.02 -13.54 -11.17
N VAL A 62 -20.54 -14.30 -10.21
CA VAL A 62 -19.95 -14.43 -8.88
C VAL A 62 -18.57 -15.12 -8.97
N SER A 63 -17.66 -14.81 -8.06
CA SER A 63 -16.40 -15.54 -7.94
C SER A 63 -16.64 -17.00 -7.56
N LEU A 64 -16.05 -17.93 -8.31
CA LEU A 64 -16.12 -19.37 -8.02
C LEU A 64 -15.32 -19.66 -6.76
N TYR A 65 -14.20 -18.95 -6.57
CA TYR A 65 -13.44 -19.03 -5.33
C TYR A 65 -14.28 -18.60 -4.12
N LEU A 66 -15.04 -17.50 -4.25
CA LEU A 66 -15.96 -17.07 -3.19
C LEU A 66 -17.07 -18.09 -2.93
N SER A 67 -17.78 -18.51 -3.98
CA SER A 67 -19.00 -19.33 -3.87
C SER A 67 -18.73 -20.80 -3.55
N ASN A 68 -17.64 -21.37 -4.07
CA ASN A 68 -17.38 -22.81 -3.99
C ASN A 68 -16.31 -23.18 -2.97
N TYR A 69 -15.51 -22.21 -2.51
CA TYR A 69 -14.43 -22.46 -1.55
C TYR A 69 -14.61 -21.66 -0.25
N ILE A 70 -14.60 -20.33 -0.30
CA ILE A 70 -14.64 -19.49 0.91
C ILE A 70 -15.96 -19.67 1.67
N MET A 71 -17.09 -19.45 1.00
CA MET A 71 -18.40 -19.45 1.65
C MET A 71 -18.76 -20.83 2.21
N PRO A 72 -18.58 -21.96 1.48
CA PRO A 72 -18.84 -23.28 2.03
C PRO A 72 -17.94 -23.62 3.22
N ARG A 73 -16.64 -23.28 3.16
CA ARG A 73 -15.70 -23.54 4.26
C ARG A 73 -16.09 -22.73 5.50
N LEU A 74 -16.32 -21.43 5.36
CA LEU A 74 -16.81 -20.59 6.47
C LEU A 74 -18.13 -21.10 7.06
N HIS A 75 -19.09 -21.43 6.20
CA HIS A 75 -20.39 -21.94 6.63
C HIS A 75 -20.23 -23.24 7.43
N ASN A 76 -19.55 -24.23 6.88
CA ASN A 76 -19.42 -25.56 7.49
C ASN A 76 -18.61 -25.50 8.79
N GLU A 77 -17.45 -24.83 8.78
CA GLU A 77 -16.59 -24.75 9.97
C GLU A 77 -17.25 -23.94 11.10
N SER A 78 -17.98 -22.87 10.77
CA SER A 78 -18.71 -22.07 11.77
C SER A 78 -19.82 -22.84 12.50
N GLN A 79 -20.33 -23.94 11.93
CA GLN A 79 -21.36 -24.77 12.55
C GLN A 79 -20.81 -25.74 13.60
N TYR A 80 -19.55 -26.16 13.45
CA TYR A 80 -18.95 -27.10 14.39
C TYR A 80 -18.59 -26.47 15.73
N GLY A 81 -18.57 -25.14 15.83
CA GLY A 81 -18.27 -24.43 17.07
C GLY A 81 -16.87 -24.71 17.60
N LYS A 82 -15.91 -25.04 16.72
CA LYS A 82 -14.49 -25.24 17.05
C LYS A 82 -13.62 -24.20 16.35
N PRO A 83 -12.43 -23.88 16.90
CA PRO A 83 -11.43 -23.10 16.19
C PRO A 83 -11.05 -23.72 14.85
N PHE A 84 -10.84 -22.90 13.83
CA PHE A 84 -10.47 -23.37 12.48
C PHE A 84 -9.68 -22.33 11.70
N ASP A 85 -8.94 -22.80 10.70
CA ASP A 85 -8.18 -21.98 9.76
C ASP A 85 -8.91 -21.85 8.41
N LEU A 86 -8.97 -20.62 7.91
CA LEU A 86 -9.36 -20.29 6.55
C LEU A 86 -8.13 -19.85 5.76
N GLU A 87 -7.69 -20.71 4.84
CA GLU A 87 -6.57 -20.45 3.93
C GLU A 87 -7.08 -19.77 2.66
N LEU A 88 -6.59 -18.57 2.38
CA LEU A 88 -6.97 -17.74 1.25
C LEU A 88 -5.78 -17.59 0.30
N SER A 89 -5.94 -18.06 -0.93
CA SER A 89 -4.92 -17.91 -1.97
C SER A 89 -4.96 -16.52 -2.58
N GLN A 90 -3.78 -15.97 -2.92
CA GLN A 90 -3.65 -14.71 -3.64
C GLN A 90 -4.43 -14.73 -4.97
N ALA A 91 -4.36 -15.85 -5.69
CA ALA A 91 -5.08 -16.02 -6.96
C ALA A 91 -6.60 -15.93 -6.77
N GLY A 92 -7.14 -16.59 -5.75
CA GLY A 92 -8.56 -16.58 -5.44
C GLY A 92 -9.06 -15.21 -4.97
N ILE A 93 -8.28 -14.50 -4.15
CA ILE A 93 -8.61 -13.13 -3.74
C ILE A 93 -8.59 -12.18 -4.93
N ASN A 94 -7.62 -12.32 -5.82
CA ASN A 94 -7.58 -11.56 -7.07
C ASN A 94 -8.73 -11.89 -8.02
N GLU A 95 -9.20 -13.15 -8.09
CA GLU A 95 -10.43 -13.49 -8.82
C GLU A 95 -11.65 -12.76 -8.24
N ILE A 96 -11.75 -12.66 -6.91
CA ILE A 96 -12.83 -11.91 -6.24
C ILE A 96 -12.75 -10.44 -6.60
N LEU A 97 -11.57 -9.82 -6.49
CA LEU A 97 -11.35 -8.42 -6.88
C LEU A 97 -11.72 -8.17 -8.34
N ALA A 98 -11.30 -9.05 -9.25
CA ALA A 98 -11.62 -8.94 -10.68
C ALA A 98 -13.13 -8.91 -10.96
N ARG A 99 -13.93 -9.65 -10.18
CA ARG A 99 -15.38 -9.79 -10.42
C ARG A 99 -16.26 -8.84 -9.62
N HIS A 100 -15.79 -8.34 -8.48
CA HIS A 100 -16.61 -7.52 -7.57
C HIS A 100 -16.22 -6.05 -7.56
N ILE A 101 -15.07 -5.68 -8.14
CA ILE A 101 -14.73 -4.27 -8.31
C ILE A 101 -15.54 -3.72 -9.49
N ASP A 102 -16.39 -2.74 -9.24
CA ASP A 102 -17.02 -1.92 -10.27
C ASP A 102 -15.93 -1.14 -11.04
N PRO A 103 -15.73 -1.42 -12.33
CA PRO A 103 -14.75 -0.70 -13.15
C PRO A 103 -15.04 0.80 -13.20
N ASN A 104 -16.31 1.21 -13.09
CA ASN A 104 -16.69 2.62 -13.12
C ASN A 104 -16.32 3.33 -11.83
N ALA A 105 -16.54 2.71 -10.66
CA ALA A 105 -16.09 3.24 -9.37
C ALA A 105 -14.55 3.38 -9.35
N LEU A 106 -13.84 2.35 -9.84
CA LEU A 106 -12.38 2.38 -9.94
C LEU A 106 -11.91 3.52 -10.86
N ALA A 107 -12.54 3.68 -12.04
CA ALA A 107 -12.23 4.77 -12.97
C ALA A 107 -12.54 6.16 -12.39
N LYS A 108 -13.67 6.33 -11.68
CA LYS A 108 -14.03 7.58 -10.99
C LYS A 108 -13.02 7.96 -9.92
N ALA A 109 -12.43 6.98 -9.23
CA ALA A 109 -11.34 7.21 -8.29
C ALA A 109 -10.01 7.59 -8.99
N GLY A 110 -9.94 7.50 -10.32
CA GLY A 110 -8.70 7.68 -11.09
C GLY A 110 -7.75 6.49 -10.91
N LEU A 111 -8.31 5.30 -10.73
CA LEU A 111 -7.60 4.04 -10.56
C LEU A 111 -7.95 3.08 -11.70
N SER A 112 -7.08 2.10 -11.90
CA SER A 112 -7.24 0.97 -12.81
C SER A 112 -6.38 -0.18 -12.30
N ASP A 113 -6.60 -1.40 -12.81
CA ASP A 113 -5.65 -2.50 -12.62
C ASP A 113 -5.33 -2.81 -11.14
N LEU A 114 -6.37 -2.95 -10.29
CA LEU A 114 -6.24 -3.21 -8.85
C LEU A 114 -5.97 -4.69 -8.57
N SER A 115 -4.93 -5.01 -7.82
CA SER A 115 -4.60 -6.37 -7.37
C SER A 115 -4.09 -6.40 -5.92
N ALA A 116 -4.19 -7.58 -5.30
CA ALA A 116 -3.62 -7.88 -4.00
C ALA A 116 -2.49 -8.91 -4.14
N HIS A 117 -1.41 -8.71 -3.41
CA HIS A 117 -0.25 -9.58 -3.35
C HIS A 117 0.04 -9.97 -1.91
N PHE A 118 0.22 -11.26 -1.65
CA PHE A 118 0.57 -11.77 -0.32
C PHE A 118 2.07 -12.03 -0.28
N LYS A 119 2.74 -11.29 0.58
CA LYS A 119 4.15 -11.46 0.91
C LYS A 119 4.24 -11.77 2.39
N LYS A 120 5.33 -12.39 2.81
CA LYS A 120 5.57 -12.67 4.23
C LYS A 120 5.23 -11.44 5.10
N ASP A 121 4.30 -11.66 6.03
CA ASP A 121 3.78 -10.71 7.03
C ASP A 121 2.99 -9.50 6.49
N GLN A 122 2.77 -9.38 5.17
CA GLN A 122 2.11 -8.19 4.59
C GLN A 122 1.22 -8.50 3.37
N ILE A 123 0.12 -7.76 3.27
CA ILE A 123 -0.78 -7.71 2.12
C ILE A 123 -0.44 -6.44 1.32
N VAL A 124 0.08 -6.59 0.11
CA VAL A 124 0.40 -5.46 -0.77
C VAL A 124 -0.72 -5.27 -1.78
N ILE A 125 -1.45 -4.17 -1.65
CA ILE A 125 -2.43 -3.72 -2.63
C ILE A 125 -1.72 -2.88 -3.67
N ILE A 126 -1.90 -3.18 -4.96
CA ILE A 126 -1.29 -2.43 -6.06
C ILE A 126 -2.40 -1.96 -7.00
N ALA A 127 -2.32 -0.71 -7.41
CA ALA A 127 -3.23 -0.11 -8.38
C ALA A 127 -2.45 0.75 -9.37
N ARG A 128 -2.91 0.83 -10.62
CA ARG A 128 -2.47 1.88 -11.53
C ARG A 128 -3.35 3.12 -11.29
N THR A 129 -2.72 4.29 -11.16
CA THR A 129 -3.43 5.56 -10.94
C THR A 129 -3.01 6.60 -11.98
N ASN A 130 -3.95 7.45 -12.38
CA ASN A 130 -3.64 8.66 -13.11
C ASN A 130 -3.58 9.84 -12.14
N TYR A 131 -2.41 10.45 -12.01
CA TYR A 131 -2.20 11.64 -11.19
C TYR A 131 -1.56 12.73 -12.04
N SER A 132 -2.27 13.86 -12.21
CA SER A 132 -1.82 15.01 -13.01
C SER A 132 -1.39 14.65 -14.44
N GLY A 133 -2.08 13.69 -15.07
CA GLY A 133 -1.78 13.22 -16.43
C GLY A 133 -0.70 12.14 -16.50
N PHE A 134 -0.08 11.78 -15.38
CA PHE A 134 0.91 10.72 -15.32
C PHE A 134 0.29 9.39 -14.88
N ASN A 135 0.59 8.33 -15.63
CA ASN A 135 0.21 6.96 -15.27
C ASN A 135 1.27 6.39 -14.32
N LEU A 136 0.86 6.18 -13.07
CA LEU A 136 1.72 5.72 -11.99
C LEU A 136 1.23 4.39 -11.45
N ILE A 137 2.11 3.61 -10.85
CA ILE A 137 1.75 2.39 -10.12
C ILE A 137 1.84 2.71 -8.65
N ALA A 138 0.73 2.73 -7.94
CA ALA A 138 0.68 2.92 -6.51
C ALA A 138 0.61 1.56 -5.81
N SER A 139 1.38 1.39 -4.74
CA SER A 139 1.30 0.21 -3.89
C SER A 139 1.20 0.61 -2.43
N MET A 140 0.36 -0.09 -1.69
CA MET A 140 0.14 0.06 -0.26
C MET A 140 0.33 -1.31 0.40
N ALA A 141 1.31 -1.43 1.29
CA ALA A 141 1.44 -2.62 2.12
C ALA A 141 0.61 -2.45 3.40
N ILE A 142 -0.07 -3.53 3.78
CA ILE A 142 -0.87 -3.63 4.99
C ILE A 142 -0.30 -4.76 5.83
N GLU A 143 -0.01 -4.50 7.10
CA GLU A 143 0.47 -5.50 8.06
C GLU A 143 -0.68 -5.81 9.05
N PRO A 144 -1.44 -6.89 8.84
CA PRO A 144 -2.55 -7.24 9.73
C PRO A 144 -2.04 -7.89 11.02
N GLU A 145 -2.39 -7.33 12.17
CA GLU A 145 -2.00 -7.86 13.49
C GLU A 145 -3.18 -7.85 14.46
N ILE A 146 -3.27 -8.86 15.33
CA ILE A 146 -4.17 -8.81 16.50
C ILE A 146 -3.37 -8.27 17.69
N ASP A 147 -3.81 -7.14 18.21
CA ASP A 147 -3.13 -6.48 19.32
C ASP A 147 -3.40 -7.15 20.68
N LYS A 148 -2.77 -6.61 21.73
CA LYS A 148 -2.91 -7.12 23.11
C LYS A 148 -4.34 -7.01 23.67
N ASP A 149 -5.16 -6.14 23.10
CA ASP A 149 -6.56 -5.93 23.48
C ASP A 149 -7.51 -6.84 22.67
N GLY A 150 -6.96 -7.73 21.83
CA GLY A 150 -7.73 -8.62 20.95
C GLY A 150 -8.41 -7.87 19.80
N LYS A 151 -7.90 -6.69 19.42
CA LYS A 151 -8.39 -5.89 18.30
C LYS A 151 -7.50 -6.08 17.07
N LEU A 152 -8.12 -6.03 15.90
CA LEU A 152 -7.41 -6.06 14.63
C LEU A 152 -6.84 -4.67 14.32
N LEU A 153 -5.53 -4.61 14.27
CA LEU A 153 -4.75 -3.50 13.75
C LEU A 153 -4.49 -3.73 12.26
N LEU A 154 -4.83 -2.74 11.45
CA LEU A 154 -4.50 -2.71 10.02
C LEU A 154 -3.58 -1.53 9.78
N ASP A 155 -2.27 -1.75 9.95
CA ASP A 155 -1.31 -0.70 9.64
C ASP A 155 -1.07 -0.63 8.14
N ALA A 156 -1.21 0.56 7.57
CA ALA A 156 -1.04 0.84 6.15
C ALA A 156 -0.07 2.02 6.00
N ASP A 157 1.09 1.90 6.64
CA ASP A 157 2.16 2.90 6.75
C ASP A 157 3.04 2.95 5.48
N LYS A 158 3.25 1.80 4.84
CA LYS A 158 4.14 1.64 3.69
C LYS A 158 3.41 1.88 2.38
N PHE A 159 3.41 3.14 1.97
CA PHE A 159 2.91 3.57 0.66
C PHE A 159 4.06 3.91 -0.31
N GLN A 160 4.01 3.38 -1.54
CA GLN A 160 4.99 3.61 -2.59
C GLN A 160 4.31 3.91 -3.93
N VAL A 161 5.01 4.64 -4.80
CA VAL A 161 4.59 4.91 -6.18
C VAL A 161 5.75 4.64 -7.15
N GLY A 162 5.56 3.70 -8.06
CA GLY A 162 6.64 3.14 -8.89
C GLY A 162 7.62 2.39 -8.00
N ARG A 163 8.90 2.78 -8.06
CA ARG A 163 9.95 2.28 -7.14
C ARG A 163 10.33 3.29 -6.05
N SER A 164 9.61 4.39 -5.93
CA SER A 164 9.95 5.50 -5.04
C SER A 164 8.77 5.87 -4.13
N SER A 165 9.04 6.55 -3.02
CA SER A 165 7.98 7.17 -2.23
C SER A 165 7.58 8.51 -2.85
N LEU A 166 6.26 8.75 -2.93
CA LEU A 166 5.68 10.03 -3.35
C LEU A 166 4.96 10.66 -2.13
N PRO A 167 5.69 11.17 -1.12
CA PRO A 167 5.10 11.56 0.15
C PRO A 167 4.01 12.64 0.01
N PHE A 168 4.14 13.55 -0.96
CA PHE A 168 3.15 14.62 -1.18
C PHE A 168 1.82 14.14 -1.74
N ALA A 169 1.80 13.04 -2.51
CA ALA A 169 0.60 12.48 -3.12
C ALA A 169 0.12 11.19 -2.43
N ALA A 170 0.94 10.64 -1.53
CA ALA A 170 0.71 9.34 -0.87
C ALA A 170 -0.66 9.28 -0.19
N GLU A 171 -0.96 10.25 0.66
CA GLU A 171 -2.20 10.29 1.42
C GLU A 171 -3.44 10.39 0.51
N MET A 172 -3.35 11.18 -0.57
CA MET A 172 -4.44 11.32 -1.52
C MET A 172 -4.69 10.03 -2.31
N ILE A 173 -3.62 9.38 -2.80
CA ILE A 173 -3.74 8.14 -3.56
C ILE A 173 -4.18 6.99 -2.64
N LYS A 174 -3.66 6.91 -1.41
CA LYS A 174 -4.10 5.98 -0.37
C LYS A 174 -5.61 6.09 -0.14
N LYS A 175 -6.13 7.31 0.03
CA LYS A 175 -7.58 7.58 0.15
C LYS A 175 -8.38 7.10 -1.05
N LYS A 176 -7.88 7.32 -2.27
CA LYS A 176 -8.54 6.84 -3.49
C LYS A 176 -8.62 5.31 -3.54
N ILE A 177 -7.54 4.61 -3.19
CA ILE A 177 -7.49 3.14 -3.17
C ILE A 177 -8.50 2.61 -2.14
N ILE A 178 -8.49 3.17 -0.93
CA ILE A 178 -9.37 2.70 0.15
C ILE A 178 -10.84 3.02 -0.17
N ALA A 179 -11.14 4.19 -0.72
CA ALA A 179 -12.49 4.53 -1.16
C ALA A 179 -12.99 3.56 -2.25
N ALA A 180 -12.15 3.24 -3.25
CA ALA A 180 -12.49 2.28 -4.28
C ALA A 180 -12.73 0.87 -3.71
N LEU A 181 -11.97 0.44 -2.70
CA LEU A 181 -12.25 -0.82 -2.00
C LEU A 181 -13.59 -0.73 -1.24
N GLY A 182 -13.82 0.34 -0.50
CA GLY A 182 -15.02 0.58 0.30
C GLY A 182 -16.33 0.58 -0.49
N GLU A 183 -16.37 1.30 -1.60
CA GLU A 183 -17.59 1.41 -2.43
C GLU A 183 -18.02 0.05 -3.01
N ASN A 184 -17.07 -0.85 -3.24
CA ASN A 184 -17.28 -2.16 -3.86
C ASN A 184 -17.59 -3.28 -2.85
N PHE A 185 -17.10 -3.16 -1.62
CA PHE A 185 -17.31 -4.14 -0.56
C PHE A 185 -18.27 -3.60 0.52
N LYS A 186 -19.51 -3.25 0.15
CA LYS A 186 -20.56 -2.83 1.09
C LYS A 186 -21.07 -3.99 1.96
N MET A 187 -20.22 -4.49 2.85
CA MET A 187 -20.58 -5.45 3.90
C MET A 187 -20.65 -4.73 5.24
N GLY A 188 -21.61 -5.09 6.11
CA GLY A 188 -21.78 -4.43 7.41
C GLY A 188 -20.46 -4.27 8.17
N LYS A 189 -20.15 -3.03 8.60
CA LYS A 189 -18.86 -2.52 9.11
C LYS A 189 -17.82 -2.02 8.07
N THR A 190 -18.20 -1.80 6.81
CA THR A 190 -17.27 -1.24 5.79
C THR A 190 -16.64 0.08 6.25
N ASP A 191 -17.42 0.98 6.86
CA ASP A 191 -16.93 2.29 7.33
C ASP A 191 -15.92 2.15 8.47
N GLU A 192 -16.10 1.18 9.38
CA GLU A 192 -15.15 0.89 10.46
C GLU A 192 -13.82 0.37 9.87
N PHE A 193 -13.89 -0.50 8.87
CA PHE A 193 -12.72 -1.02 8.17
C PHE A 193 -11.96 0.07 7.41
N ILE A 194 -12.68 0.90 6.64
CA ILE A 194 -12.10 2.04 5.92
C ILE A 194 -11.39 2.98 6.90
N ASN A 195 -12.06 3.33 8.00
CA ASN A 195 -11.50 4.21 9.01
C ASN A 195 -10.26 3.61 9.66
N ALA A 196 -10.26 2.31 9.95
CA ALA A 196 -9.11 1.64 10.52
C ALA A 196 -7.91 1.62 9.57
N VAL A 197 -8.09 1.30 8.29
CA VAL A 197 -6.99 1.31 7.31
C VAL A 197 -6.46 2.73 7.06
N LEU A 198 -7.34 3.74 7.06
CA LEU A 198 -6.95 5.14 6.85
C LEU A 198 -6.23 5.76 8.05
N HIS A 199 -6.67 5.43 9.26
CA HIS A 199 -6.25 6.11 10.49
C HIS A 199 -5.54 5.19 11.48
N THR A 200 -4.97 4.07 10.98
CA THR A 200 -4.31 3.03 11.81
C THR A 200 -5.17 2.62 13.01
N GLY A 201 -6.48 2.57 12.79
CA GLY A 201 -7.47 2.30 13.81
C GLY A 201 -7.54 0.82 14.15
N LYS A 202 -8.05 0.54 15.35
CA LYS A 202 -8.31 -0.80 15.86
C LYS A 202 -9.76 -1.19 15.57
N ILE A 203 -9.98 -2.35 14.97
CA ILE A 203 -11.33 -2.91 14.70
C ILE A 203 -11.59 -4.05 15.67
N ASP A 204 -12.84 -4.22 16.11
CA ASP A 204 -13.23 -5.47 16.77
C ASP A 204 -13.34 -6.61 15.73
N PRO A 205 -12.48 -7.65 15.78
CA PRO A 205 -12.37 -8.67 14.74
C PRO A 205 -13.50 -9.70 14.81
N VAL A 206 -14.72 -9.27 15.16
CA VAL A 206 -15.90 -10.13 15.28
C VAL A 206 -16.85 -9.89 14.12
N PHE A 207 -17.19 -10.98 13.46
CA PHE A 207 -18.10 -11.03 12.32
C PHE A 207 -19.21 -12.03 12.60
N LYS A 208 -20.41 -11.72 12.11
CA LYS A 208 -21.56 -12.61 12.22
C LYS A 208 -21.77 -13.32 10.89
N ILE A 209 -21.70 -14.65 10.89
CA ILE A 209 -22.05 -15.49 9.76
C ILE A 209 -23.29 -16.30 10.16
N ASN A 210 -24.42 -16.00 9.54
CA ASN A 210 -25.73 -16.55 9.91
C ASN A 210 -26.03 -16.33 11.41
N SER A 211 -26.17 -17.41 12.19
CA SER A 211 -26.40 -17.38 13.63
C SER A 211 -25.12 -17.44 14.47
N SER A 212 -23.96 -17.69 13.85
CA SER A 212 -22.67 -17.83 14.53
C SER A 212 -21.90 -16.52 14.54
N LYS A 213 -21.26 -16.22 15.67
CA LYS A 213 -20.26 -15.14 15.78
C LYS A 213 -18.87 -15.78 15.72
N LEU A 214 -18.01 -15.20 14.88
CA LEU A 214 -16.63 -15.64 14.72
C LEU A 214 -15.72 -14.46 15.02
N ARG A 215 -14.69 -14.71 15.83
CA ARG A 215 -13.60 -13.76 16.11
C ARG A 215 -12.35 -14.19 15.36
N ILE A 216 -11.67 -13.27 14.69
CA ILE A 216 -10.31 -13.54 14.20
C ILE A 216 -9.35 -13.44 15.39
N GLU A 217 -8.62 -14.52 15.67
CA GLU A 217 -7.57 -14.55 16.70
C GLU A 217 -6.19 -14.30 16.10
N LYS A 218 -5.96 -14.76 14.87
CA LYS A 218 -4.67 -14.59 14.21
C LYS A 218 -4.82 -14.48 12.70
N ILE A 219 -4.00 -13.62 12.11
CA ILE A 219 -3.81 -13.54 10.68
C ILE A 219 -2.34 -13.85 10.40
N THR A 220 -2.07 -14.77 9.48
CA THR A 220 -0.73 -15.10 9.03
C THR A 220 -0.66 -14.89 7.53
N VAL A 221 0.25 -14.03 7.08
CA VAL A 221 0.47 -13.79 5.65
C VAL A 221 1.77 -14.44 5.25
N GLN A 222 1.70 -15.33 4.26
CA GLN A 222 2.84 -16.01 3.66
C GLN A 222 2.89 -15.68 2.17
N ASN A 223 3.91 -16.20 1.48
CA ASN A 223 4.01 -15.97 0.03
C ASN A 223 2.81 -16.60 -0.66
N GLU A 224 2.02 -15.76 -1.34
CA GLU A 224 0.81 -16.13 -2.10
C GLU A 224 -0.37 -16.68 -1.27
N GLU A 225 -0.29 -16.64 0.06
CA GLU A 225 -1.32 -17.20 0.96
C GLU A 225 -1.59 -16.31 2.18
N LEU A 226 -2.86 -16.21 2.56
CA LEU A 226 -3.35 -15.53 3.76
C LEU A 226 -4.16 -16.53 4.59
N ILE A 227 -3.71 -16.81 5.80
CA ILE A 227 -4.37 -17.75 6.71
C ILE A 227 -5.01 -16.95 7.83
N ILE A 228 -6.31 -17.14 8.02
CA ILE A 228 -7.09 -16.50 9.08
C ILE A 228 -7.54 -17.57 10.07
N HIS A 229 -7.08 -17.48 11.31
CA HIS A 229 -7.50 -18.34 12.40
C HIS A 229 -8.72 -17.74 13.10
N PHE A 230 -9.81 -18.50 13.14
CA PHE A 230 -11.06 -18.09 13.75
C PHE A 230 -11.32 -18.83 15.06
N LEU A 231 -11.81 -18.08 16.05
CA LEU A 231 -12.43 -18.61 17.26
C LEU A 231 -13.94 -18.42 17.21
N PRO A 232 -14.74 -19.48 17.44
CA PRO A 232 -16.17 -19.36 17.59
C PRO A 232 -16.51 -18.66 18.91
N GLU A 233 -17.27 -17.59 18.85
CA GLU A 233 -17.71 -16.86 20.04
C GLU A 233 -19.06 -17.47 20.49
N HIS A 234 -19.05 -18.19 21.61
CA HIS A 234 -20.30 -18.68 22.19
C HIS A 234 -21.13 -17.48 22.64
N ASN A 235 -22.39 -17.41 22.21
CA ASN A 235 -23.36 -16.49 22.81
C ASN A 235 -23.60 -17.00 24.25
N GLY A 236 -22.88 -16.41 25.21
CA GLY A 236 -23.24 -16.47 26.63
C GLY A 236 -24.54 -15.73 26.88
#